data_AF-A0A176EYN5-F1
#
_entry.id   AF-A0A176EYN5-F1
#
_cell.length_a   1.000
_cell.length_b   1.000
_cell.length_c   1.000
_cell.angle_alpha   90.00
_cell.angle_beta   90.00
_cell.angle_gamma   90.00
#
_symmetry.space_group_name_H-M   'P 1'
#
loop_
_entity.id
_entity.type
_entity.pdbx_description
1 polymer ?
#
loop_
_entity_poly.entity_id
_entity_poly.type
_entity_poly.pdbx_seq_one_letter_code
_entity_poly.pdbx_strand_id
1 'polypeptide(L)'
;MQAAIQFPDLSPEIFTLPIFGMEFALRWYAMAYIVGIIIGWRLVVATLRRPHLWKNDTPVMRESQVEDLLTWVVLGVILGGRLGYVLFYKPAYFVENPAEILMLWQGGMSFHGGLLGVIIACVGFSWRQRIPWLSVADVLCMATPVGLLLGRIANFINAELWGRPTDLPWGVIFPGEMAQYCPQVVGACARHPSQLYEALLEGLILGAVLLWLVFRKGALKRVGTVTGVFFAGYGLARFLVEFV
;
A
#
# COMPACT_ATOMS: atom_id res chain seq x y z
N MET A 1 18.43 10.64 31.16
CA MET A 1 18.08 10.85 29.74
C MET A 1 17.35 9.62 29.27
N GLN A 2 16.12 9.78 28.80
CA GLN A 2 15.39 8.69 28.18
C GLN A 2 16.12 8.33 26.88
N ALA A 3 16.46 7.06 26.70
CA ALA A 3 17.12 6.62 25.47
C ALA A 3 16.10 6.73 24.33
N ALA A 4 16.37 7.57 23.34
CA ALA A 4 15.53 7.76 22.18
C ALA A 4 16.40 8.04 20.96
N ILE A 5 15.93 7.61 19.80
CA ILE A 5 16.63 7.75 18.52
C ILE A 5 16.15 9.06 17.88
N GLN A 6 17.09 9.94 17.52
CA GLN A 6 16.75 11.10 16.71
C GLN A 6 16.36 10.62 15.31
N PHE A 7 15.27 11.16 14.75
CA PHE A 7 14.91 10.84 13.38
C PHE A 7 16.08 11.19 12.44
N PRO A 8 16.50 10.29 11.54
CA PRO A 8 17.63 10.57 10.67
C PRO A 8 17.30 11.72 9.70
N ASP A 9 18.32 12.43 9.24
CA ASP A 9 18.17 13.53 8.28
C ASP A 9 17.85 12.96 6.87
N LEU A 10 16.59 12.58 6.68
CA LEU A 10 16.07 11.99 5.45
C LEU A 10 15.23 13.02 4.70
N SER A 11 15.64 13.32 3.47
CA SER A 11 14.80 14.06 2.54
C SER A 11 13.68 13.15 1.99
N PRO A 12 12.41 13.61 1.97
CA PRO A 12 11.32 12.91 1.28
C PRO A 12 11.51 12.91 -0.25
N GLU A 13 12.33 13.82 -0.75
CA GLU A 13 12.64 14.02 -2.17
C GLU A 13 13.98 13.37 -2.51
N ILE A 14 13.98 12.59 -3.60
CA ILE A 14 15.18 11.94 -4.16
C ILE A 14 16.03 13.00 -4.86
N PHE A 15 15.38 13.79 -5.72
CA PHE A 15 15.96 14.96 -6.37
C PHE A 15 14.85 15.92 -6.80
N THR A 16 15.23 17.18 -6.98
CA THR A 16 14.40 18.24 -7.55
C THR A 16 15.00 18.72 -8.87
N LEU A 17 14.14 18.95 -9.86
CA LEU A 17 14.53 19.52 -11.15
C LEU A 17 13.67 20.76 -11.45
N PRO A 18 14.27 21.91 -11.76
CA PRO A 18 13.52 23.05 -12.28
C PRO A 18 13.15 22.78 -13.74
N ILE A 19 11.86 22.65 -14.04
CA ILE A 19 11.35 22.38 -15.38
C ILE A 19 10.28 23.44 -15.71
N PHE A 20 10.50 24.24 -16.76
CA PHE A 20 9.59 25.30 -17.22
C PHE A 20 9.12 26.28 -16.12
N GLY A 21 9.99 26.59 -15.15
CA GLY A 21 9.67 27.48 -14.02
C GLY A 21 8.86 26.81 -12.89
N MET A 22 8.65 25.49 -12.94
CA MET A 22 8.09 24.68 -11.85
C MET A 22 9.16 23.76 -11.27
N GLU A 23 9.17 23.58 -9.95
CA GLU A 23 10.02 22.59 -9.30
C GLU A 23 9.36 21.21 -9.35
N PHE A 24 9.93 20.31 -10.14
CA PHE A 24 9.52 18.91 -10.17
C PHE A 24 10.34 18.12 -9.16
N ALA A 25 9.69 17.61 -8.11
CA ALA A 25 10.31 16.78 -7.10
C ALA A 25 9.94 15.31 -7.29
N LEU A 26 10.95 14.45 -7.50
CA LEU A 26 10.74 13.01 -7.45
C LEU A 26 10.82 12.54 -6.00
N ARG A 27 9.72 11.99 -5.47
CA ARG A 27 9.61 11.57 -4.06
C ARG A 27 9.84 10.07 -3.89
N TRP A 28 10.42 9.69 -2.75
CA TRP A 28 10.56 8.28 -2.36
C TRP A 28 9.22 7.54 -2.33
N TYR A 29 8.16 8.25 -1.93
CA TYR A 29 6.80 7.72 -1.92
C TYR A 29 6.29 7.31 -3.31
N ALA A 30 6.56 8.13 -4.34
CA ALA A 30 6.21 7.79 -5.73
C ALA A 30 7.02 6.58 -6.22
N MET A 31 8.32 6.53 -5.88
CA MET A 31 9.17 5.40 -6.23
C MET A 31 8.74 4.10 -5.54
N ALA A 32 8.30 4.16 -4.29
CA ALA A 32 7.77 3.00 -3.58
C ALA A 32 6.59 2.36 -4.32
N TYR A 33 5.66 3.19 -4.85
CA TYR A 33 4.57 2.67 -5.67
C TYR A 33 5.05 2.07 -6.99
N ILE A 34 5.90 2.77 -7.74
CA ILE A 34 6.38 2.29 -9.05
C ILE A 34 7.12 0.96 -8.88
N VAL A 35 8.07 0.90 -7.96
CA VAL A 35 8.85 -0.31 -7.68
C VAL A 35 7.95 -1.41 -7.13
N GLY A 36 7.01 -1.09 -6.24
CA GLY A 36 6.03 -2.05 -5.70
C GLY A 36 5.16 -2.68 -6.79
N ILE A 37 4.66 -1.88 -7.74
CA ILE A 37 3.89 -2.35 -8.89
C ILE A 37 4.76 -3.25 -9.78
N ILE A 38 6.01 -2.87 -10.07
CA ILE A 38 6.92 -3.67 -10.91
C ILE A 38 7.21 -5.02 -10.25
N ILE A 39 7.55 -5.04 -8.97
CA ILE A 39 7.83 -6.29 -8.24
C ILE A 39 6.56 -7.14 -8.15
N GLY A 40 5.41 -6.54 -7.82
CA GLY A 40 4.13 -7.22 -7.78
C GLY A 40 3.77 -7.87 -9.11
N TRP A 41 3.88 -7.13 -10.22
CA TRP A 41 3.69 -7.64 -11.57
C TRP A 41 4.61 -8.82 -11.88
N ARG A 42 5.91 -8.68 -11.61
CA ARG A 42 6.90 -9.73 -11.83
C ARG A 42 6.58 -10.98 -11.02
N LEU A 43 6.12 -10.82 -9.78
CA LEU A 43 5.73 -11.92 -8.90
C LEU A 43 4.50 -12.66 -9.46
N VAL A 44 3.49 -11.92 -9.91
CA VAL A 44 2.30 -12.50 -10.55
C VAL A 44 2.68 -13.29 -11.79
N VAL A 45 3.42 -12.67 -12.73
CA VAL A 45 3.90 -13.35 -13.94
C VAL A 45 4.72 -14.60 -13.61
N ALA A 46 5.58 -14.52 -12.60
CA ALA A 46 6.36 -15.65 -12.13
C ALA A 46 5.48 -16.83 -11.65
N THR A 47 4.34 -16.57 -11.00
CA THR A 47 3.41 -17.65 -10.63
C THR A 47 2.68 -18.24 -11.83
N LEU A 48 2.29 -17.41 -12.81
CA LEU A 48 1.60 -17.87 -14.03
C LEU A 48 2.48 -18.76 -14.90
N ARG A 49 3.79 -18.48 -14.96
CA ARG A 49 4.80 -19.31 -15.67
C ARG A 49 5.05 -20.67 -15.03
N ARG A 50 4.40 -20.98 -13.90
CA ARG A 50 4.59 -22.22 -13.14
C ARG A 50 3.27 -22.99 -13.00
N PRO A 51 2.83 -23.67 -14.07
CA PRO A 51 1.56 -24.41 -14.13
C PRO A 51 1.26 -25.25 -12.88
N HIS A 52 2.25 -25.98 -12.36
CA HIS A 52 2.13 -26.85 -11.19
C HIS A 52 1.66 -26.18 -9.87
N LEU A 53 1.66 -24.83 -9.79
CA LEU A 53 1.17 -24.09 -8.62
C LEU A 53 -0.36 -24.02 -8.60
N TRP A 54 -1.00 -24.24 -9.74
CA TRP A 54 -2.42 -23.99 -9.97
C TRP A 54 -3.23 -25.27 -9.92
N LYS A 55 -4.55 -25.11 -9.73
CA LYS A 55 -5.49 -26.24 -9.82
C LYS A 55 -5.46 -26.79 -11.25
N ASN A 56 -5.37 -28.12 -11.38
CA ASN A 56 -5.27 -28.82 -12.66
C ASN A 56 -4.13 -28.31 -13.56
N ASP A 57 -3.05 -27.84 -12.94
CA ASP A 57 -1.89 -27.25 -13.60
C ASP A 57 -2.24 -26.16 -14.64
N THR A 58 -3.34 -25.43 -14.39
CA THR A 58 -3.86 -24.42 -15.32
C THR A 58 -3.82 -23.05 -14.64
N PRO A 59 -2.92 -22.13 -15.05
CA PRO A 59 -2.89 -20.77 -14.54
C PRO A 59 -4.22 -20.04 -14.69
N VAL A 60 -4.54 -19.16 -13.73
CA VAL A 60 -5.81 -18.40 -13.72
C VAL A 60 -5.99 -17.49 -14.93
N MET A 61 -4.90 -17.01 -15.52
CA MET A 61 -4.91 -16.06 -16.64
C MET A 61 -3.59 -16.13 -17.43
N ARG A 62 -3.57 -15.51 -18.62
CA ARG A 62 -2.35 -15.33 -19.43
C ARG A 62 -1.54 -14.12 -18.96
N GLU A 63 -0.26 -14.07 -19.29
CA GLU A 63 0.62 -12.93 -18.93
C GLU A 63 0.09 -11.59 -19.48
N SER A 64 -0.39 -11.56 -20.72
CA SER A 64 -0.97 -10.34 -21.32
C SER A 64 -2.21 -9.85 -20.55
N GLN A 65 -2.98 -10.77 -19.96
CA GLN A 65 -4.13 -10.43 -19.14
C GLN A 65 -3.72 -9.81 -17.79
N VAL A 66 -2.49 -10.03 -17.32
CA VAL A 66 -1.95 -9.35 -16.13
C VAL A 66 -1.70 -7.87 -16.43
N GLU A 67 -1.15 -7.56 -17.61
CA GLU A 67 -0.91 -6.17 -18.03
C GLU A 67 -2.23 -5.41 -18.19
N ASP A 68 -3.24 -6.06 -18.78
CA ASP A 68 -4.60 -5.53 -18.83
C ASP A 68 -5.15 -5.32 -17.40
N LEU A 69 -5.04 -6.32 -16.52
CA LEU A 69 -5.51 -6.22 -15.14
C LEU A 69 -4.83 -5.08 -14.38
N LEU A 70 -3.52 -4.87 -14.56
CA LEU A 70 -2.79 -3.77 -13.93
C LEU A 70 -3.35 -2.42 -14.38
N THR A 71 -3.67 -2.27 -15.66
CA THR A 71 -4.31 -1.06 -16.18
C THR A 71 -5.66 -0.82 -15.48
N TRP A 72 -6.49 -1.88 -15.36
CA TRP A 72 -7.76 -1.80 -14.64
C TRP A 72 -7.58 -1.41 -13.17
N VAL A 73 -6.60 -2.01 -12.47
CA VAL A 73 -6.30 -1.72 -11.06
C VAL A 73 -5.81 -0.28 -10.88
N VAL A 74 -4.90 0.20 -11.71
CA VAL A 74 -4.39 1.58 -11.66
C VAL A 74 -5.53 2.59 -11.87
N LEU A 75 -6.38 2.36 -12.88
CA LEU A 75 -7.56 3.20 -13.10
C LEU A 75 -8.53 3.11 -11.91
N GLY A 76 -8.73 1.93 -11.34
CA GLY A 76 -9.54 1.72 -10.14
C GLY A 76 -9.04 2.52 -8.94
N VAL A 77 -7.74 2.51 -8.66
CA VAL A 77 -7.13 3.31 -7.57
C VAL A 77 -7.33 4.80 -7.82
N ILE A 78 -7.03 5.28 -9.03
CA ILE A 78 -7.06 6.72 -9.35
C ILE A 78 -8.51 7.23 -9.31
N LEU A 79 -9.41 6.59 -10.07
CA LEU A 79 -10.81 7.01 -10.16
C LEU A 79 -11.53 6.81 -8.83
N GLY A 80 -11.38 5.63 -8.23
CA GLY A 80 -11.99 5.31 -6.95
C GLY A 80 -11.48 6.23 -5.84
N GLY A 81 -10.17 6.45 -5.77
CA GLY A 81 -9.55 7.31 -4.77
C GLY A 81 -10.02 8.75 -4.90
N ARG A 82 -10.08 9.27 -6.13
CA ARG A 82 -10.53 10.64 -6.37
C ARG A 82 -12.03 10.80 -6.09
N LEU A 83 -12.87 9.93 -6.63
CA LEU A 83 -14.31 9.98 -6.41
C LEU A 83 -14.67 9.78 -4.95
N GLY A 84 -13.99 8.86 -4.25
CA GLY A 84 -14.18 8.68 -2.81
C GLY A 84 -13.78 9.93 -2.02
N TYR A 85 -12.75 10.66 -2.43
CA TYR A 85 -12.40 11.93 -1.77
C TYR A 85 -13.50 12.97 -1.97
N VAL A 86 -13.94 13.15 -3.22
CA VAL A 86 -15.00 14.07 -3.62
C VAL A 86 -16.29 13.79 -2.84
N LEU A 87 -16.73 12.54 -2.82
CA LEU A 87 -18.02 12.15 -2.25
C LEU A 87 -18.00 12.11 -0.72
N PHE A 88 -16.93 11.63 -0.09
CA PHE A 88 -16.91 11.40 1.35
C PHE A 88 -16.41 12.59 2.17
N TYR A 89 -15.55 13.44 1.61
CA TYR A 89 -14.88 14.50 2.38
C TYR A 89 -15.32 15.91 1.99
N LYS A 90 -15.57 16.20 0.71
CA LYS A 90 -15.90 17.55 0.24
C LYS A 90 -17.02 17.62 -0.81
N PRO A 91 -18.18 16.97 -0.61
CA PRO A 91 -19.21 16.89 -1.66
C PRO A 91 -19.78 18.25 -2.07
N ALA A 92 -20.09 19.14 -1.11
CA ALA A 92 -20.64 20.46 -1.39
C ALA A 92 -19.69 21.34 -2.24
N TYR A 93 -18.40 21.33 -1.90
CA TYR A 93 -17.37 22.08 -2.61
C TYR A 93 -17.26 21.68 -4.09
N PHE A 94 -17.30 20.38 -4.39
CA PHE A 94 -17.15 19.88 -5.75
C PHE A 94 -18.42 19.99 -6.60
N VAL A 95 -19.59 20.17 -5.98
CA VAL A 95 -20.81 20.57 -6.70
C VAL A 95 -20.66 21.98 -7.27
N GLU A 96 -20.05 22.88 -6.51
CA GLU A 96 -19.76 24.25 -6.94
C GLU A 96 -18.56 24.31 -7.91
N ASN A 97 -17.60 23.38 -7.78
CA ASN A 97 -16.35 23.37 -8.57
C ASN A 97 -16.12 22.03 -9.30
N PRO A 98 -16.99 21.64 -10.25
CA PRO A 98 -16.95 20.30 -10.86
C PRO A 98 -15.69 20.03 -11.67
N ALA A 99 -15.08 21.05 -12.28
CA ALA A 99 -13.83 20.90 -13.03
C ALA A 99 -12.66 20.44 -12.15
N GLU A 100 -12.68 20.79 -10.86
CA GLU A 100 -11.61 20.42 -9.92
C GLU A 100 -11.63 18.93 -9.59
N ILE A 101 -12.71 18.20 -9.87
CA ILE A 101 -12.77 16.74 -9.68
C ILE A 101 -11.64 16.04 -10.46
N LEU A 102 -11.26 16.55 -11.63
CA LEU A 102 -10.21 15.97 -12.48
C LEU A 102 -8.79 16.42 -12.10
N MET A 103 -8.66 17.42 -11.22
CA MET A 103 -7.37 18.02 -10.85
C MET A 103 -6.66 17.20 -9.77
N LEU A 104 -6.14 16.03 -10.16
CA LEU A 104 -5.45 15.08 -9.27
C LEU A 104 -4.18 15.67 -8.64
N TRP A 105 -3.54 16.63 -9.30
CA TRP A 105 -2.32 17.29 -8.83
C TRP A 105 -2.54 18.23 -7.64
N GLN A 106 -3.79 18.59 -7.32
CA GLN A 106 -4.13 19.34 -6.11
C GLN A 106 -4.20 18.45 -4.86
N GLY A 107 -3.81 17.17 -4.98
CA GLY A 107 -3.97 16.18 -3.94
C GLY A 107 -5.44 15.82 -3.70
N GLY A 108 -5.74 15.20 -2.56
CA GLY A 108 -7.10 14.76 -2.22
C GLY A 108 -7.45 13.42 -2.85
N MET A 109 -7.01 12.35 -2.19
CA MET A 109 -7.28 10.95 -2.54
C MET A 109 -7.81 10.23 -1.31
N SER A 110 -8.88 9.45 -1.48
CA SER A 110 -9.45 8.61 -0.43
C SER A 110 -8.89 7.20 -0.51
N PHE A 111 -8.32 6.70 0.59
CA PHE A 111 -7.90 5.31 0.67
C PHE A 111 -9.09 4.35 0.46
N HIS A 112 -10.22 4.58 1.15
CA HIS A 112 -11.43 3.76 1.04
C HIS A 112 -11.99 3.77 -0.39
N GLY A 113 -12.00 4.94 -1.04
CA GLY A 113 -12.40 5.06 -2.44
C GLY A 113 -11.48 4.28 -3.37
N GLY A 114 -10.16 4.37 -3.16
CA GLY A 114 -9.17 3.63 -3.94
C GLY A 114 -9.33 2.12 -3.80
N LEU A 115 -9.49 1.63 -2.56
CA LEU A 115 -9.73 0.21 -2.28
C LEU A 115 -11.01 -0.30 -2.96
N LEU A 116 -12.13 0.43 -2.83
CA LEU A 116 -13.39 0.07 -3.48
C LEU A 116 -13.25 0.08 -5.01
N GLY A 117 -12.56 1.08 -5.56
CA GLY A 117 -12.28 1.18 -6.99
C GLY A 117 -11.47 -0.01 -7.51
N VAL A 118 -10.46 -0.48 -6.77
CA VAL A 118 -9.70 -1.70 -7.10
C VAL A 118 -10.59 -2.94 -7.06
N ILE A 119 -11.43 -3.10 -6.03
CA ILE A 119 -12.36 -4.24 -5.93
C ILE A 119 -13.28 -4.27 -7.16
N ILE A 120 -13.91 -3.14 -7.50
CA ILE A 120 -14.79 -3.01 -8.66
C ILE A 120 -14.03 -3.32 -9.95
N ALA A 121 -12.81 -2.78 -10.12
CA ALA A 121 -11.99 -3.03 -11.29
C ALA A 121 -11.62 -4.51 -11.44
N CYS A 122 -11.24 -5.18 -10.34
CA CYS A 122 -10.89 -6.60 -10.36
C CYS A 122 -12.10 -7.48 -10.69
N VAL A 123 -13.26 -7.19 -10.09
CA VAL A 123 -14.50 -7.91 -10.37
C VAL A 123 -14.94 -7.70 -11.83
N GLY A 124 -14.94 -6.45 -12.29
CA GLY A 124 -15.31 -6.10 -13.67
C GLY A 124 -14.38 -6.73 -14.71
N PHE A 125 -13.06 -6.68 -14.48
CA PHE A 125 -12.07 -7.36 -15.32
C PHE A 125 -12.31 -8.87 -15.36
N SER A 126 -12.49 -9.49 -14.19
CA SER A 126 -12.70 -10.93 -14.06
C SER A 126 -13.95 -11.38 -14.81
N TRP A 127 -15.05 -10.64 -14.70
CA TRP A 127 -16.28 -10.90 -15.45
C TRP A 127 -16.08 -10.76 -16.96
N ARG A 128 -15.42 -9.68 -17.41
CA ARG A 128 -15.13 -9.45 -18.83
C ARG A 128 -14.28 -10.57 -19.44
N GLN A 129 -13.33 -11.10 -18.68
CA GLN A 129 -12.40 -12.14 -19.12
C GLN A 129 -12.88 -13.57 -18.81
N ARG A 130 -14.05 -13.72 -18.17
CA ARG A 130 -14.60 -15.01 -17.67
C ARG A 130 -13.65 -15.78 -16.75
N ILE A 131 -12.91 -15.04 -15.92
CA ILE A 131 -11.99 -15.58 -14.94
C ILE A 131 -12.68 -15.59 -13.56
N PRO A 132 -12.50 -16.64 -12.72
CA PRO A 132 -12.98 -16.61 -11.35
C PRO A 132 -12.32 -15.47 -10.55
N TRP A 133 -13.12 -14.47 -10.15
CA TRP A 133 -12.60 -13.25 -9.52
C TRP A 133 -11.82 -13.51 -8.22
N LEU A 134 -12.19 -14.55 -7.47
CA LEU A 134 -11.49 -14.91 -6.23
C LEU A 134 -10.08 -15.48 -6.50
N SER A 135 -9.88 -16.13 -7.66
CA SER A 135 -8.54 -16.56 -8.09
C SER A 135 -7.68 -15.36 -8.51
N VAL A 136 -8.29 -14.31 -9.07
CA VAL A 136 -7.60 -13.03 -9.32
C VAL A 136 -7.24 -12.35 -8.00
N ALA A 137 -8.15 -12.36 -7.03
CA ALA A 137 -7.90 -11.83 -5.70
C ALA A 137 -6.73 -12.54 -4.99
N ASP A 138 -6.62 -13.87 -5.09
CA ASP A 138 -5.49 -14.62 -4.51
C ASP A 138 -4.14 -14.13 -5.02
N VAL A 139 -4.05 -13.86 -6.33
CA VAL A 139 -2.84 -13.37 -6.99
C VAL A 139 -2.50 -11.96 -6.55
N LEU A 140 -3.50 -11.08 -6.46
CA LEU A 140 -3.31 -9.71 -6.01
C LEU A 140 -2.94 -9.65 -4.53
N CYS A 141 -3.61 -10.43 -3.67
CA CYS A 141 -3.33 -10.51 -2.24
C CYS A 141 -1.92 -11.06 -1.97
N MET A 142 -1.42 -12.00 -2.79
CA MET A 142 -0.04 -12.45 -2.73
C MET A 142 0.97 -11.32 -3.00
N ALA A 143 0.68 -10.45 -3.96
CA ALA A 143 1.58 -9.36 -4.37
C ALA A 143 1.47 -8.11 -3.50
N THR A 144 0.30 -7.86 -2.90
CA THR A 144 -0.01 -6.67 -2.10
C THR A 144 1.01 -6.34 -0.99
N PRO A 145 1.53 -7.32 -0.21
CA PRO A 145 2.51 -7.06 0.85
C PRO A 145 3.77 -6.31 0.38
N VAL A 146 4.18 -6.47 -0.88
CA VAL A 146 5.32 -5.72 -1.43
C VAL A 146 5.04 -4.22 -1.45
N GLY A 147 3.84 -3.84 -1.90
CA GLY A 147 3.41 -2.44 -1.90
C GLY A 147 3.27 -1.89 -0.48
N LEU A 148 2.75 -2.69 0.45
CA LEU A 148 2.66 -2.32 1.86
C LEU A 148 4.04 -2.09 2.47
N LEU A 149 4.99 -3.02 2.27
CA LEU A 149 6.36 -2.90 2.74
C LEU A 149 7.00 -1.58 2.31
N LEU A 150 7.01 -1.32 1.00
CA LEU A 150 7.67 -0.15 0.42
C LEU A 150 6.95 1.14 0.79
N GLY A 151 5.61 1.14 0.78
CA GLY A 151 4.81 2.29 1.17
C GLY A 151 5.05 2.69 2.62
N ARG A 152 5.13 1.72 3.54
CA ARG A 152 5.40 1.97 4.96
C ARG A 152 6.81 2.46 5.23
N ILE A 153 7.80 1.96 4.49
CA ILE A 153 9.16 2.52 4.51
C ILE A 153 9.14 3.98 4.02
N ALA A 154 8.39 4.28 2.95
CA ALA A 154 8.26 5.63 2.47
C ALA A 154 7.53 6.56 3.45
N ASN A 155 6.53 6.08 4.20
CA ASN A 155 5.92 6.86 5.29
C ASN A 155 6.94 7.17 6.39
N PHE A 156 7.83 6.23 6.71
CA PHE A 156 8.91 6.50 7.67
C PHE A 156 9.87 7.57 7.12
N ILE A 157 10.29 7.49 5.85
CA ILE A 157 11.15 8.49 5.20
C ILE A 157 10.49 9.87 5.19
N ASN A 158 9.18 9.94 4.94
CA ASN A 158 8.39 11.17 4.98
C ASN A 158 8.18 11.71 6.40
N ALA A 159 8.61 10.97 7.44
CA ALA A 159 8.25 11.21 8.82
C ALA A 159 6.74 11.42 8.96
N GLU A 160 5.90 10.47 8.56
CA GLU A 160 4.43 10.58 8.69
C GLU A 160 3.84 9.27 9.23
N LEU A 161 2.64 9.33 9.83
CA LEU A 161 1.95 8.17 10.42
C LEU A 161 2.74 7.48 11.55
N TRP A 162 3.47 8.26 12.35
CA TRP A 162 4.13 7.80 13.56
C TRP A 162 3.12 7.32 14.62
N GLY A 163 3.58 6.46 15.53
CA GLY A 163 2.74 5.84 16.54
C GLY A 163 2.51 6.71 17.77
N ARG A 164 2.11 6.06 18.86
CA ARG A 164 1.86 6.70 20.16
C ARG A 164 3.18 7.14 20.80
N PRO A 165 3.15 8.14 21.70
CA PRO A 165 4.30 8.48 22.54
C PRO A 165 4.81 7.24 23.29
N THR A 166 6.13 7.11 23.40
CA THR A 166 6.75 5.92 24.00
C THR A 166 8.02 6.25 24.75
N ASP A 167 8.25 5.47 25.80
CA ASP A 167 9.43 5.55 26.66
C ASP A 167 10.45 4.45 26.34
N LEU A 168 10.17 3.62 25.33
CA LEU A 168 11.02 2.50 24.92
C LEU A 168 12.32 2.99 24.26
N PRO A 169 13.44 2.24 24.41
CA PRO A 169 14.76 2.71 23.99
C PRO A 169 14.94 2.86 22.47
N TRP A 170 14.02 2.35 21.66
CA TRP A 170 13.98 2.51 20.21
C TRP A 170 12.89 3.48 19.73
N GLY A 171 12.27 4.23 20.64
CA GLY A 171 11.37 5.32 20.28
C GLY A 171 12.11 6.37 19.45
N VAL A 172 11.42 6.92 18.43
CA VAL A 172 12.00 7.88 17.48
C VAL A 172 11.41 9.26 17.73
N ILE A 173 12.29 10.26 17.82
CA ILE A 173 11.92 11.68 17.91
C ILE A 173 11.72 12.19 16.49
N PHE A 174 10.47 12.13 16.00
CA PHE A 174 10.11 12.59 14.66
C PHE A 174 10.04 14.12 14.56
N PRO A 175 10.42 14.71 13.42
CA PRO A 175 10.36 16.16 13.22
C PRO A 175 8.91 16.67 13.12
N GLY A 176 8.73 17.96 13.37
CA GLY A 176 7.45 18.66 13.20
C GLY A 176 6.64 18.82 14.49
N GLU A 177 5.90 19.93 14.58
CA GLU A 177 5.17 20.32 15.79
C GLU A 177 4.15 19.27 16.22
N MET A 178 3.42 18.68 15.27
CA MET A 178 2.41 17.64 15.54
C MET A 178 3.03 16.35 16.09
N ALA A 179 4.22 15.98 15.62
CA ALA A 179 4.94 14.83 16.16
C ALA A 179 5.43 15.09 17.59
N GLN A 180 5.87 16.32 17.87
CA GLN A 180 6.38 16.71 19.19
C GLN A 180 5.29 17.08 20.20
N TYR A 181 4.02 17.17 19.77
CA TYR A 181 2.90 17.44 20.67
C TYR A 181 2.57 16.24 21.58
N CYS A 182 3.09 16.27 22.80
CA CYS A 182 2.88 15.26 23.84
C CYS A 182 2.69 15.96 25.20
N PRO A 183 1.44 16.30 25.60
CA PRO A 183 1.16 17.16 26.75
C PRO A 183 1.76 16.72 28.09
N GLN A 184 2.03 15.42 28.23
CA GLN A 184 2.54 14.81 29.46
C GLN A 184 4.07 14.61 29.45
N VAL A 185 4.75 14.95 28.35
CA VAL A 185 6.20 14.73 28.18
C VAL A 185 6.93 16.06 28.29
N VAL A 186 7.93 16.13 29.18
CA VAL A 186 8.82 17.28 29.31
C VAL A 186 10.06 17.04 28.45
N GLY A 187 10.20 17.82 27.37
CA GLY A 187 11.31 17.70 26.42
C GLY A 187 10.89 17.08 25.08
N ALA A 188 11.83 16.47 24.36
CA ALA A 188 11.56 15.86 23.06
C ALA A 188 10.65 14.63 23.22
N CYS A 189 9.59 14.58 22.42
CA CYS A 189 8.66 13.45 22.43
C CYS A 189 9.13 12.36 21.46
N ALA A 190 9.49 11.20 22.02
CA ALA A 190 9.74 9.99 21.27
C ALA A 190 8.42 9.24 21.01
N ARG A 191 8.30 8.65 19.83
CA ARG A 191 7.13 7.88 19.41
C ARG A 191 7.53 6.53 18.85
N HIS A 192 6.62 5.56 18.92
CA HIS A 192 6.82 4.31 18.21
C HIS A 192 6.98 4.59 16.70
N PRO A 193 8.03 4.07 16.04
CA PRO A 193 8.10 4.05 14.58
C PRO A 193 7.16 2.97 14.01
N SER A 194 5.86 3.14 14.24
CA SER A 194 4.79 2.23 13.83
C SER A 194 4.86 1.86 12.35
N GLN A 195 5.30 2.78 11.50
CA GLN A 195 5.51 2.54 10.07
C GLN A 195 6.48 1.37 9.83
N LEU A 196 7.56 1.26 10.62
CA LEU A 196 8.52 0.15 10.50
C LEU A 196 7.93 -1.17 11.04
N TYR A 197 7.05 -1.10 12.03
CA TYR A 197 6.32 -2.28 12.51
C TYR A 197 5.33 -2.79 11.44
N GLU A 198 4.58 -1.88 10.81
CA GLU A 198 3.68 -2.19 9.70
C GLU A 198 4.46 -2.76 8.50
N ALA A 199 5.60 -2.14 8.14
CA ALA A 199 6.49 -2.62 7.09
C ALA A 199 6.96 -4.06 7.36
N LEU A 200 7.33 -4.35 8.60
CA LEU A 200 7.77 -5.68 9.03
C LEU A 200 6.62 -6.70 9.03
N LEU A 201 5.50 -6.40 9.69
CA LEU A 201 4.42 -7.35 9.90
C LEU A 201 3.56 -7.55 8.64
N GLU A 202 3.09 -6.47 8.04
CA GLU A 202 2.17 -6.50 6.89
C GLU A 202 2.88 -6.66 5.55
N GLY A 203 4.13 -6.20 5.49
CA GLY A 203 4.96 -6.29 4.32
C GLY A 203 5.81 -7.55 4.31
N LEU A 204 6.85 -7.57 5.14
CA LEU A 204 7.88 -8.61 5.08
C LEU A 204 7.38 -9.98 5.58
N ILE A 205 6.83 -10.05 6.79
CA ILE A 205 6.41 -11.32 7.42
C ILE A 205 5.19 -11.88 6.69
N LEU A 206 4.12 -11.09 6.52
CA LEU A 206 2.94 -11.53 5.80
C LEU A 206 3.27 -11.92 4.35
N GLY A 207 4.08 -11.11 3.66
CA GLY A 207 4.57 -11.44 2.32
C GLY A 207 5.33 -12.76 2.28
N ALA A 208 6.28 -12.99 3.20
CA ALA A 208 7.04 -14.24 3.28
C ALA A 208 6.13 -15.45 3.52
N VAL A 209 5.14 -15.34 4.41
CA VAL A 209 4.16 -16.40 4.69
C VAL A 209 3.33 -16.71 3.44
N LEU A 210 2.80 -15.69 2.75
CA LEU A 210 1.99 -15.89 1.54
C LEU A 210 2.81 -16.51 0.41
N LEU A 211 4.04 -16.05 0.20
CA LEU A 211 4.95 -16.62 -0.80
C LEU A 211 5.31 -18.07 -0.46
N TRP A 212 5.56 -18.38 0.81
CA TRP A 212 5.79 -19.76 1.24
C TRP A 212 4.55 -20.64 1.00
N LEU A 213 3.36 -20.15 1.33
CA LEU A 213 2.10 -20.87 1.07
C LEU A 213 1.89 -21.14 -0.42
N VAL A 214 2.18 -20.16 -1.28
CA VAL A 214 2.04 -20.29 -2.73
C VAL A 214 3.08 -21.25 -3.30
N PHE A 215 4.37 -20.98 -3.09
CA PHE A 215 5.45 -21.69 -3.77
C PHE A 215 5.82 -23.04 -3.12
N ARG A 216 5.48 -23.27 -1.86
CA ARG A 216 5.81 -24.52 -1.15
C ARG A 216 4.59 -25.35 -0.74
N LYS A 217 3.43 -24.72 -0.54
CA LYS A 217 2.21 -25.42 -0.06
C LYS A 217 1.09 -25.48 -1.10
N GLY A 218 1.30 -24.92 -2.29
CA GLY A 218 0.31 -24.98 -3.38
C GLY A 218 -1.00 -24.27 -3.05
N ALA A 219 -0.95 -23.17 -2.29
CA ALA A 219 -2.15 -22.47 -1.85
C ALA A 219 -3.05 -22.00 -3.00
N LEU A 220 -2.49 -21.70 -4.18
CA LEU A 220 -3.25 -21.34 -5.38
C LEU A 220 -4.08 -22.50 -5.97
N LYS A 221 -3.89 -23.74 -5.52
CA LYS A 221 -4.75 -24.88 -5.88
C LYS A 221 -6.11 -24.82 -5.19
N ARG A 222 -6.22 -24.07 -4.09
CA ARG A 222 -7.44 -23.88 -3.30
C ARG A 222 -7.83 -22.39 -3.32
N VAL A 223 -8.69 -22.05 -4.28
CA VAL A 223 -9.16 -20.67 -4.51
C VAL A 223 -9.68 -20.05 -3.21
N GLY A 224 -9.24 -18.82 -2.94
CA GLY A 224 -9.58 -18.02 -1.76
C GLY A 224 -8.64 -18.21 -0.56
N THR A 225 -7.75 -19.21 -0.59
CA THR A 225 -6.84 -19.48 0.55
C THR A 225 -5.87 -18.32 0.76
N VAL A 226 -5.26 -17.80 -0.30
CA VAL A 226 -4.27 -16.72 -0.21
C VAL A 226 -4.96 -15.42 0.22
N THR A 227 -6.13 -15.14 -0.36
CA THR A 227 -6.97 -13.99 0.00
C THR A 227 -7.37 -14.04 1.48
N GLY A 228 -7.85 -15.18 1.97
CA GLY A 228 -8.26 -15.36 3.36
C GLY A 228 -7.10 -15.17 4.35
N VAL A 229 -5.93 -15.77 4.05
CA VAL A 229 -4.72 -15.60 4.87
C VAL A 229 -4.23 -14.15 4.84
N PHE A 230 -4.28 -13.49 3.69
CA PHE A 230 -3.91 -12.07 3.59
C PHE A 230 -4.78 -11.20 4.49
N PHE A 231 -6.11 -11.29 4.39
CA PHE A 231 -7.01 -10.46 5.21
C PHE A 231 -6.90 -10.78 6.71
N ALA A 232 -6.80 -12.06 7.08
CA ALA A 232 -6.61 -12.45 8.47
C ALA A 232 -5.26 -11.95 9.03
N GLY A 233 -4.18 -12.14 8.27
CA GLY A 233 -2.84 -11.72 8.66
C GLY A 233 -2.69 -10.20 8.71
N TYR A 234 -3.21 -9.49 7.72
CA TYR A 234 -3.23 -8.02 7.68
C TYR A 234 -4.06 -7.46 8.84
N GLY A 235 -5.26 -8.00 9.08
CA GLY A 235 -6.12 -7.59 10.19
C GLY A 235 -5.45 -7.81 11.55
N LEU A 236 -4.77 -8.96 11.74
CA LEU A 236 -4.01 -9.23 12.96
C LEU A 236 -2.83 -8.27 13.13
N ALA A 237 -2.04 -8.04 12.08
CA ALA A 237 -0.93 -7.11 12.12
C ALA A 237 -1.40 -5.69 12.48
N ARG A 238 -2.47 -5.21 11.84
CA ARG A 238 -3.11 -3.93 12.13
C ARG A 238 -3.55 -3.82 13.57
N PHE A 239 -4.25 -4.84 14.06
CA PHE A 239 -4.70 -4.90 15.45
C PHE A 239 -3.52 -4.78 16.41
N LEU A 240 -2.42 -5.51 16.18
CA LEU A 240 -1.24 -5.45 17.04
C LEU A 240 -0.55 -4.07 17.02
N VAL A 241 -0.40 -3.46 15.84
CA VAL A 241 0.26 -2.16 15.70
C VAL A 241 -0.59 -1.02 16.28
N GLU A 242 -1.92 -1.14 16.31
CA GLU A 242 -2.79 -0.11 16.86
C GLU A 242 -2.56 0.16 18.36
N PHE A 243 -1.99 -0.80 19.09
CA PHE A 243 -1.66 -0.64 20.52
C PHE A 243 -0.34 0.10 20.77
N VAL A 244 0.41 0.46 19.71
CA VAL A 244 1.69 1.17 19.79
C VAL A 244 1.67 2.49 19.02
#